data_AF-A0A9P3KKF3-F1
#
_entry.id   AF-A0A9P3KKF3-F1
#
_cell.length_a   1.000
_cell.length_b   1.000
_cell.length_c   1.000
_cell.angle_alpha   90.00
_cell.angle_beta   90.00
_cell.angle_gamma   90.00
#
_symmetry.space_group_name_H-M   'P 1'
#
loop_
_entity.id
_entity.type
_entity.pdbx_description
1 polymer ?
#
loop_
_entity_poly.entity_id
_entity_poly.type
_entity_poly.pdbx_seq_one_letter_code
_entity_poly.pdbx_strand_id
1 'polypeptide(L)'
;MKGTVIRTVTNVANTTSTYKVKISAPKEVQVHVSPSRFTIAPGKRLRYKVTVVVKQRFGMFKFGSLTWVDDKGHSVRSVLALHCKQSCWYWC
;
A
#
# COMPACT_ATOMS: atom_id res chain seq x y z
N MET A 1 4.08 -4.78 -15.60
CA MET A 1 2.63 -4.94 -15.32
C MET A 1 2.25 -4.01 -14.17
N LYS A 2 1.07 -3.37 -14.19
CA LYS A 2 0.61 -2.47 -13.12
C LYS A 2 -0.76 -2.90 -12.58
N GLY A 3 -0.94 -2.82 -11.27
CA GLY A 3 -2.23 -3.02 -10.60
C GLY A 3 -2.52 -1.85 -9.67
N THR A 4 -3.79 -1.45 -9.56
CA THR A 4 -4.19 -0.30 -8.73
C THR A 4 -5.38 -0.66 -7.86
N VAL A 5 -5.33 -0.25 -6.60
CA VAL A 5 -6.40 -0.43 -5.63
C VAL A 5 -6.69 0.92 -4.97
N ILE A 6 -7.97 1.24 -4.80
CA ILE A 6 -8.40 2.40 -4.03
C ILE A 6 -8.86 1.93 -2.66
N ARG A 7 -8.40 2.62 -1.62
CA ARG A 7 -8.75 2.36 -0.24
C ARG A 7 -9.31 3.63 0.40
N THR A 8 -10.10 3.44 1.44
CA THR A 8 -10.66 4.52 2.26
C THR A 8 -10.24 4.27 3.69
N VAL A 9 -9.74 5.31 4.35
CA VAL A 9 -9.49 5.32 5.79
C VAL A 9 -10.47 6.25 6.47
N THR A 10 -10.82 5.91 7.70
CA THR A 10 -11.63 6.74 8.60
C THR A 10 -10.77 7.07 9.81
N ASN A 11 -10.72 8.34 10.23
CA ASN A 11 -10.15 8.68 11.52
C ASN A 11 -11.15 8.37 12.63
N VAL A 12 -10.85 7.39 13.46
CA VAL A 12 -11.69 6.96 14.59
C VAL A 12 -11.28 7.61 15.92
N ALA A 13 -10.20 8.40 15.93
CA ALA A 13 -9.80 9.18 17.09
C ALA A 13 -10.64 10.45 17.24
N ASN A 14 -10.62 11.03 18.43
CA ASN A 14 -11.24 12.31 18.77
C ASN A 14 -10.36 13.53 18.42
N THR A 15 -9.19 13.33 17.80
CA THR A 15 -8.25 14.39 17.41
C THR A 15 -7.93 14.34 15.91
N THR A 16 -7.57 15.49 15.34
CA THR A 16 -7.05 15.58 13.98
C THR A 16 -5.63 15.05 13.94
N SER A 17 -5.34 14.13 13.03
CA SER A 17 -4.02 13.50 12.87
C SER A 17 -3.47 13.68 11.46
N THR A 18 -2.15 13.81 11.35
CA THR A 18 -1.45 13.81 10.06
C THR A 18 -0.70 12.51 9.86
N TYR A 19 -1.17 11.69 8.92
CA TYR A 19 -0.55 10.41 8.61
C TYR A 19 0.46 10.53 7.47
N LYS A 20 1.58 9.81 7.61
CA LYS A 20 2.57 9.58 6.55
C LYS A 20 2.68 8.08 6.27
N VAL A 21 2.80 7.73 5.00
CA VAL A 21 2.94 6.33 4.59
C VAL A 21 4.38 5.84 4.76
N LYS A 22 4.54 4.65 5.30
CA LYS A 22 5.76 3.84 5.25
C LYS A 22 5.47 2.59 4.42
N ILE A 23 6.38 2.26 3.52
CA ILE A 23 6.21 1.14 2.59
C ILE A 23 7.36 0.16 2.82
N SER A 24 7.00 -1.11 3.02
CA SER A 24 7.92 -2.24 2.92
C SER A 24 7.48 -3.06 1.72
N ALA A 25 8.30 -3.09 0.67
CA ALA A 25 7.98 -3.78 -0.57
C ALA A 25 9.08 -4.80 -0.91
N PRO A 26 8.71 -5.97 -1.47
CA PRO A 26 9.69 -6.92 -1.99
C PRO A 26 10.41 -6.32 -3.21
N LYS A 27 11.67 -6.74 -3.44
CA LYS A 27 12.56 -6.13 -4.45
C LYS A 27 11.98 -6.16 -5.88
N GLU A 28 11.15 -7.15 -6.17
CA GLU A 28 10.58 -7.43 -7.49
C GLU A 28 9.44 -6.45 -7.87
N VAL A 29 8.98 -5.61 -6.94
CA VAL A 29 7.90 -4.65 -7.16
C VAL A 29 8.26 -3.24 -6.70
N GLN A 30 7.53 -2.27 -7.22
CA GLN A 30 7.46 -0.90 -6.74
C GLN A 30 6.03 -0.63 -6.26
N VAL A 31 5.88 0.05 -5.13
CA VAL A 31 4.58 0.44 -4.59
C VAL A 31 4.55 1.96 -4.49
N HIS A 32 3.55 2.57 -5.10
CA HIS A 32 3.29 3.99 -5.06
C HIS A 32 1.95 4.24 -4.35
N VAL A 33 1.92 5.23 -3.46
CA VAL A 33 0.73 5.60 -2.70
C VAL A 33 0.47 7.08 -2.90
N SER A 34 -0.77 7.42 -3.26
CA SER A 34 -1.19 8.81 -3.46
C SER A 34 -2.54 9.10 -2.78
N PRO A 35 -2.61 10.12 -1.90
CA PRO A 35 -1.48 10.92 -1.40
C PRO A 35 -0.57 10.09 -0.47
N SER A 36 0.72 10.44 -0.38
CA SER A 36 1.68 9.76 0.53
C SER A 36 1.65 10.31 1.97
N ARG A 37 0.99 11.46 2.16
CA ARG A 37 0.73 12.11 3.44
C ARG A 37 -0.64 12.77 3.39
N PHE A 38 -1.38 12.77 4.49
CA PHE A 38 -2.64 13.49 4.58
C PHE A 38 -3.00 13.82 6.03
N THR A 39 -3.83 14.85 6.20
CA THR A 39 -4.40 15.23 7.49
C THR A 39 -5.89 14.92 7.48
N ILE A 40 -6.40 14.33 8.55
CA ILE A 40 -7.80 13.88 8.63
C ILE A 40 -8.40 14.21 10.00
N ALA A 41 -9.52 14.93 9.99
CA ALA A 41 -10.24 15.30 11.21
C ALA A 41 -11.04 14.11 11.81
N PRO A 42 -11.43 14.17 13.09
CA PRO A 42 -12.24 13.14 13.74
C PRO A 42 -13.48 12.75 12.93
N GLY A 43 -13.73 11.46 12.76
CA GLY A 43 -14.87 10.91 12.04
C GLY A 43 -14.86 11.13 10.52
N LYS A 44 -13.87 11.84 9.97
CA LYS A 44 -13.77 12.05 8.52
C LYS A 44 -13.11 10.86 7.83
N ARG A 45 -13.36 10.79 6.51
CA ARG A 45 -12.86 9.74 5.61
C ARG A 45 -11.97 10.33 4.54
N LEU A 46 -10.94 9.58 4.15
CA LEU A 46 -10.05 9.94 3.05
C LEU A 46 -9.80 8.73 2.15
N ARG A 47 -9.86 8.96 0.84
CA ARG A 47 -9.50 7.96 -0.17
C ARG A 47 -8.06 8.11 -0.59
N TYR A 48 -7.35 7.00 -0.70
CA TYR A 48 -6.01 6.95 -1.27
C TYR A 48 -5.88 5.81 -2.27
N LYS A 49 -4.94 5.97 -3.19
CA LYS A 49 -4.66 5.03 -4.27
C LYS A 49 -3.33 4.32 -3.99
N VAL A 50 -3.34 3.00 -4.08
CA VAL A 50 -2.15 2.16 -4.04
C VAL A 50 -1.93 1.59 -5.43
N THR A 51 -0.80 1.91 -6.04
CA THR A 51 -0.39 1.39 -7.34
C THR A 51 0.82 0.49 -7.15
N VAL A 52 0.72 -0.75 -7.58
CA VAL A 52 1.81 -1.72 -7.58
C VAL A 52 2.31 -1.90 -9.01
N VAL A 53 3.61 -1.74 -9.20
CA VAL A 53 4.29 -1.96 -10.47
C VAL A 53 5.21 -3.16 -10.31
N VAL A 54 4.99 -4.20 -11.09
CA VAL A 54 5.84 -5.39 -11.12
C VAL A 54 7.02 -5.12 -12.05
N LYS A 55 8.24 -5.17 -11.49
CA LYS A 55 9.51 -5.04 -12.23
C LYS A 55 9.97 -6.38 -12.80
N GLN A 56 9.82 -7.44 -12.01
CA GLN A 56 10.21 -8.80 -12.36
C GLN A 56 9.07 -9.76 -12.00
N ARG A 57 8.74 -10.72 -12.89
CA ARG A 57 7.71 -11.74 -12.62
C ARG A 57 8.18 -12.73 -11.55
N PHE A 58 7.28 -13.16 -10.68
CA PHE A 58 7.56 -14.08 -9.57
C PHE A 58 6.43 -15.11 -9.43
N GLY A 59 6.75 -16.40 -9.52
CA GLY A 59 5.73 -17.46 -9.56
C GLY A 59 5.03 -17.73 -8.23
N MET A 60 5.65 -17.35 -7.11
CA MET A 60 5.11 -17.53 -5.75
C MET A 60 4.66 -16.20 -5.15
N PHE A 61 3.79 -16.24 -4.14
CA PHE A 61 3.39 -15.03 -3.42
C PHE A 61 4.60 -14.30 -2.83
N LYS A 62 4.59 -12.98 -2.96
CA LYS A 62 5.52 -12.07 -2.29
C LYS A 62 4.74 -11.16 -1.35
N PHE A 63 5.36 -10.82 -0.24
CA PHE A 63 4.71 -10.04 0.82
C PHE A 63 5.40 -8.71 1.04
N GLY A 64 4.59 -7.71 1.37
CA GLY A 64 5.03 -6.40 1.82
C GLY A 64 3.99 -5.80 2.76
N SER A 65 4.17 -4.54 3.12
CA SER A 65 3.16 -3.81 3.88
C SER A 65 3.19 -2.32 3.61
N LEU A 66 2.02 -1.72 3.77
CA LEU A 66 1.80 -0.29 3.84
C LEU A 66 1.42 0.04 5.29
N THR A 67 2.15 0.94 5.94
CA THR A 67 1.85 1.38 7.30
C THR A 67 1.65 2.89 7.33
N TRP A 68 0.51 3.35 7.82
CA TRP A 68 0.29 4.75 8.16
C TRP A 68 0.78 5.02 9.58
N VAL A 69 1.61 6.04 9.74
CA VAL A 69 2.05 6.52 11.06
C VAL A 69 1.69 7.99 11.21
N ASP A 70 1.21 8.40 12.38
CA ASP A 70 0.94 9.80 12.69
C ASP A 70 1.86 10.35 13.79
N ASP A 71 1.70 11.63 14.09
CA ASP A 71 2.38 12.37 15.13
C ASP A 71 1.89 12.03 16.55
N LYS A 72 0.85 11.21 16.69
CA LYS A 72 0.25 10.80 17.96
C LYS A 72 0.66 9.38 18.38
N GLY A 73 1.49 8.71 17.58
CA GLY A 73 1.98 7.37 17.86
C GLY A 73 1.07 6.26 17.32
N HIS A 74 0.02 6.57 16.55
CA HIS A 74 -0.79 5.56 15.90
C HIS A 74 -0.01 4.90 14.75
N SER A 75 -0.19 3.59 14.61
CA SER A 75 0.41 2.78 13.55
C SER A 75 -0.64 1.86 12.94
N VAL A 76 -1.05 2.14 11.70
CA VAL A 76 -2.11 1.39 10.99
C VAL A 76 -1.48 0.64 9.82
N ARG A 77 -1.35 -0.68 9.95
CA ARG A 77 -0.67 -1.53 8.97
C ARG A 77 -1.65 -2.31 8.11
N SER A 78 -1.41 -2.36 6.80
CA SER A 78 -2.06 -3.24 5.84
C SER A 78 -1.01 -4.12 5.15
N VAL A 79 -1.24 -5.44 5.14
CA VAL A 79 -0.36 -6.40 4.45
C VAL A 79 -0.69 -6.41 2.96
N LEU A 80 0.34 -6.47 2.13
CA LEU A 80 0.25 -6.65 0.69
C LEU A 80 0.64 -8.08 0.35
N ALA A 81 -0.30 -8.87 -0.18
CA ALA A 81 -0.04 -10.17 -0.77
C ALA A 81 -0.04 -10.02 -2.29
N LEU A 82 1.11 -10.24 -2.91
CA LEU A 82 1.34 -10.00 -4.33
C LEU A 82 1.56 -11.32 -5.03
N HIS A 83 0.85 -11.53 -6.13
CA HIS A 83 1.02 -12.69 -6.99
C HIS A 83 1.08 -12.24 -8.45
N CYS A 84 2.10 -12.68 -9.17
CA CYS A 84 2.28 -12.33 -10.58
C CYS A 84 2.66 -13.57 -11.37
N LYS A 85 1.75 -14.10 -12.21
CA LYS A 85 2.04 -15.30 -12.99
C LYS A 85 3.36 -15.15 -13.75
N GLN A 86 4.30 -16.06 -13.52
CA GLN A 86 5.43 -16.24 -14.41
C GLN A 86 4.88 -16.80 -15.72
N SER A 87 5.11 -16.11 -16.83
CA SER A 87 4.94 -16.73 -18.14
C SER A 87 6.03 -17.80 -18.23
N CYS A 88 5.66 -19.07 -18.19
CA CYS A 88 6.54 -20.18 -18.54
C CYS A 88 6.82 -20.05 -20.04
N TRP A 89 8.00 -19.57 -20.43
CA TRP A 89 8.47 -19.67 -21.81
C TRP A 89 9.35 -20.91 -21.90
N TYR A 90 8.70 -22.05 -22.16
CA TYR A 90 9.26 -23.37 -22.49
C TYR A 90 8.07 -24.15 -23.08
N TRP A 91 7.93 -24.58 -24.35
CA TRP A 91 8.78 -24.69 -25.55
C TRP A 91 7.86 -24.82 -26.79
N CYS A 92 8.26 -24.22 -27.92
CA CYS A 92 8.53 -24.84 -29.22
C CYS A 92 9.37 -23.85 -30.04
#